data_AF-A0A964EIE7-F1
#
_entry.id   AF-A0A964EIE7-F1
#
_cell.length_a   1.000
_cell.length_b   1.000
_cell.length_c   1.000
_cell.angle_alpha   90.00
_cell.angle_beta   90.00
_cell.angle_gamma   90.00
#
_symmetry.space_group_name_H-M   'P 1'
#
loop_
_entity.id
_entity.type
_entity.pdbx_description
1 polymer ?
#
loop_
_entity_poly.entity_id
_entity_poly.type
_entity_poly.pdbx_seq_one_letter_code
_entity_poly.pdbx_strand_id
1 'polypeptide(L)'
;MLQNFNTRGFQSSIEPEVIFGLGNVARIDRLEVTWPDKRSQVLTDIAADRTLVLMQEKAAPGGAAVATEMAAMFREVGGEVIKGNARHVENRQNDFDQEILLPRMLSTEGPRLAAGDVNNDRLEDFILLGATGIRTSSSSRTRTALSAFSLFRPLSGMRALKAPAPPWPILTATATRT
;
A
#
# COMPACT_ATOMS: atom_id res chain seq x y z
N MET A 1 -6.85 7.16 4.05
CA MET A 1 -6.09 6.23 4.90
C MET A 1 -4.81 6.95 5.33
N LEU A 2 -4.61 7.15 6.63
CA LEU A 2 -3.44 7.80 7.20
C LEU A 2 -2.79 6.83 8.20
N GLN A 3 -1.47 6.80 8.21
CA GLN A 3 -0.67 5.90 9.03
C GLN A 3 0.34 6.73 9.82
N ASN A 4 0.47 6.44 11.12
CA ASN A 4 1.40 7.14 12.01
C ASN A 4 2.43 6.15 12.58
N PHE A 5 3.71 6.45 12.37
CA PHE A 5 4.84 5.72 12.96
C PHE A 5 5.69 6.71 13.74
N ASN A 6 5.64 6.62 15.07
CA ASN A 6 6.22 7.66 15.92
C ASN A 6 7.75 7.72 15.87
N THR A 7 8.43 6.78 15.19
CA THR A 7 9.89 6.80 15.02
C THR A 7 10.27 7.30 13.64
N ARG A 8 11.18 8.28 13.57
CA ARG A 8 11.78 8.75 12.29
C ARG A 8 13.25 8.35 12.13
N GLY A 9 13.93 8.03 13.24
CA GLY A 9 15.35 7.68 13.26
C GLY A 9 15.84 7.53 14.70
N PHE A 10 17.13 7.31 14.89
CA PHE A 10 17.70 7.18 16.23
C PHE A 10 17.48 8.44 17.07
N GLN A 11 16.84 8.26 18.23
CA GLN A 11 16.44 9.35 19.15
C GLN A 11 15.58 10.45 18.50
N SER A 12 14.94 10.17 17.36
CA SER A 12 14.02 11.10 16.69
C SER A 12 12.60 10.54 16.69
N SER A 13 11.67 11.31 17.25
CA SER A 13 10.23 10.99 17.26
C SER A 13 9.45 11.96 16.39
N ILE A 14 8.22 11.57 16.06
CA ILE A 14 7.18 12.48 15.58
C ILE A 14 6.06 12.59 16.58
N GLU A 15 5.24 13.62 16.37
CA GLU A 15 4.03 13.83 17.14
C GLU A 15 3.08 12.61 16.99
N PRO A 16 2.57 12.06 18.10
CA PRO A 16 1.64 10.93 18.07
C PRO A 16 0.25 11.33 17.55
N GLU A 17 -0.04 12.63 17.44
CA GLU A 17 -1.33 13.14 16.99
C GLU A 17 -1.51 13.01 15.48
N VAL A 18 -2.74 12.67 15.07
CA VAL A 18 -3.12 12.48 13.68
C VAL A 18 -4.22 13.49 13.35
N ILE A 19 -3.91 14.42 12.44
CA ILE A 19 -4.81 15.51 12.07
C ILE A 19 -5.47 15.19 10.73
N PHE A 20 -6.80 15.32 10.68
CA PHE A 20 -7.60 15.15 9.46
C PHE A 20 -8.17 16.49 9.02
N GLY A 21 -7.86 16.92 7.80
CA GLY A 21 -8.53 18.07 7.18
C GLY A 21 -9.90 17.66 6.66
N LEU A 22 -10.97 18.06 7.35
CA LEU A 22 -12.35 17.67 7.03
C LEU A 22 -13.11 18.72 6.19
N GLY A 23 -12.53 19.89 5.93
CA GLY A 23 -13.20 20.98 5.23
C GLY A 23 -14.42 21.48 6.01
N ASN A 24 -15.57 21.65 5.35
CA ASN A 24 -16.82 22.12 5.98
C ASN A 24 -17.68 20.98 6.55
N VAL A 25 -17.11 19.80 6.77
CA VAL A 25 -17.85 18.64 7.28
C VAL A 25 -18.00 18.75 8.79
N ALA A 26 -19.24 18.83 9.29
CA ALA A 26 -19.53 18.95 10.72
C ALA A 26 -19.55 17.60 11.47
N ARG A 27 -19.74 16.48 10.77
CA ARG A 27 -19.78 15.12 11.35
C ARG A 27 -19.14 14.07 10.45
N ILE A 28 -18.50 13.10 11.08
CA ILE A 28 -17.83 11.96 10.45
C ILE A 28 -18.68 10.70 10.71
N ASP A 29 -19.04 9.98 9.66
CA ASP A 29 -19.88 8.79 9.77
C ASP A 29 -19.14 7.64 10.46
N ARG A 30 -17.86 7.44 10.11
CA ARG A 30 -17.03 6.35 10.61
C ARG A 30 -15.55 6.71 10.71
N LEU A 31 -14.96 6.44 11.88
CA LEU A 31 -13.53 6.39 12.11
C LEU A 31 -13.14 4.97 12.48
N GLU A 32 -12.25 4.37 11.69
CA GLU A 32 -11.70 3.05 11.98
C GLU A 32 -10.19 3.18 12.25
N VAL A 33 -9.77 2.63 13.39
CA VAL A 33 -8.38 2.56 13.82
C VAL A 33 -7.99 1.11 13.96
N THR A 34 -7.02 0.68 13.16
CA THR A 34 -6.33 -0.60 13.31
C THR A 34 -5.06 -0.36 14.11
N TRP A 35 -4.84 -1.09 15.19
CA TRP A 35 -3.68 -1.01 16.07
C TRP A 35 -2.55 -1.95 15.63
N PRO A 36 -1.31 -1.82 16.16
CA PRO A 36 -0.20 -2.66 15.72
C PRO A 36 -0.49 -4.15 15.92
N ASP A 37 -1.11 -4.53 17.04
CA ASP A 37 -1.49 -5.92 17.32
C ASP A 37 -2.70 -6.42 16.51
N LYS A 38 -3.08 -5.70 15.44
CA LYS A 38 -4.22 -5.99 14.56
C LYS A 38 -5.58 -5.89 15.24
N ARG A 39 -5.66 -5.43 16.50
CA ARG A 39 -6.94 -5.04 17.08
C ARG A 39 -7.51 -3.84 16.34
N SER A 40 -8.82 -3.69 16.34
CA SER A 40 -9.47 -2.55 15.73
C SER A 40 -10.43 -1.86 16.67
N GLN A 41 -10.57 -0.57 16.49
CA GLN A 41 -11.54 0.27 17.16
C GLN A 41 -12.31 1.06 16.11
N VAL A 42 -13.63 0.95 16.15
CA VAL A 42 -14.52 1.67 15.24
C VAL A 42 -15.35 2.64 16.08
N LEU A 43 -15.37 3.90 15.68
CA LEU A 43 -16.26 4.91 16.20
C LEU A 43 -17.14 5.42 15.04
N THR A 44 -18.39 5.72 15.34
CA THR A 44 -19.36 6.23 14.36
C THR A 44 -19.99 7.51 14.87
N ASP A 45 -20.52 8.31 13.94
CA ASP A 45 -21.26 9.54 14.25
C ASP A 45 -20.48 10.51 15.16
N ILE A 46 -19.31 10.91 14.69
CA ILE A 46 -18.36 11.73 15.45
C ILE A 46 -18.50 13.18 15.02
N ALA A 47 -18.68 14.10 15.97
CA ALA A 47 -18.57 15.53 15.68
C ALA A 47 -17.16 15.89 15.17
N ALA A 48 -17.09 16.75 14.16
CA ALA A 48 -15.83 17.31 13.67
C ALA A 48 -15.20 18.30 14.68
N ASP A 49 -14.02 18.82 14.34
CA ASP A 49 -13.29 19.85 15.10
C ASP A 49 -13.05 19.53 16.58
N ARG A 50 -12.73 18.27 16.87
CA ARG A 50 -12.39 17.81 18.23
C ARG A 50 -11.21 16.86 18.23
N THR A 51 -10.44 16.90 19.31
CA THR A 51 -9.44 15.89 19.61
C THR A 51 -10.10 14.66 20.21
N LEU A 52 -9.78 13.48 19.66
CA LEU A 52 -10.22 12.19 20.20
C LEU A 52 -9.03 11.47 20.83
N VAL A 53 -9.18 11.10 22.11
CA VAL A 53 -8.19 10.25 22.79
C VAL A 53 -8.65 8.80 22.68
N LEU A 54 -7.91 8.01 21.91
CA LEU A 54 -8.17 6.59 21.70
C LEU A 54 -7.18 5.76 22.51
N MET A 55 -7.68 4.70 23.14
CA MET A 55 -6.88 3.81 23.98
C MET A 55 -6.95 2.40 23.41
N GLN A 56 -5.78 1.81 23.13
CA GLN A 56 -5.66 0.48 22.53
C GLN A 56 -6.35 -0.61 23.35
N GLU A 57 -6.44 -0.45 24.68
CA GLU A 57 -7.18 -1.36 25.58
C GLU A 57 -8.67 -1.47 25.25
N LYS A 58 -9.27 -0.42 24.65
CA LYS A 58 -10.68 -0.40 24.23
C LYS A 58 -10.88 -1.00 22.83
N ALA A 59 -9.82 -1.47 22.19
CA ALA A 59 -9.89 -2.09 20.88
C ALA A 59 -10.41 -3.52 20.99
N ALA A 60 -11.34 -3.87 20.11
CA ALA A 60 -11.82 -5.23 19.98
C ALA A 60 -10.74 -6.11 19.33
N PRO A 61 -10.71 -7.43 19.61
CA PRO A 61 -9.98 -8.38 18.80
C PRO A 61 -10.31 -8.11 17.33
N GLY A 62 -9.30 -7.92 16.49
CA GLY A 62 -9.51 -7.62 15.08
C GLY A 62 -10.42 -8.68 14.50
N GLY A 63 -11.63 -8.29 14.11
CA GLY A 63 -12.51 -9.18 13.38
C GLY A 63 -11.74 -9.66 12.14
N ALA A 64 -11.83 -10.96 11.83
CA ALA A 64 -11.40 -11.43 10.51
C ALA A 64 -11.94 -10.45 9.49
N ALA A 65 -11.07 -9.83 8.68
CA ALA A 65 -11.46 -8.82 7.71
C ALA A 65 -12.74 -9.33 7.06
N VAL A 66 -13.85 -8.64 7.30
CA VAL A 66 -15.10 -9.01 6.64
C VAL A 66 -14.73 -8.92 5.19
N ALA A 67 -14.65 -10.06 4.52
CA ALA A 67 -14.44 -10.13 3.10
C ALA A 67 -15.69 -9.51 2.51
N THR A 68 -15.69 -8.18 2.47
CA THR A 68 -16.61 -7.42 1.66
C THR A 68 -16.29 -7.96 0.28
N GLU A 69 -17.25 -8.64 -0.34
CA GLU A 69 -17.17 -8.96 -1.75
C GLU A 69 -17.23 -7.63 -2.51
N MET A 70 -16.15 -6.86 -2.42
CA MET A 70 -15.89 -5.78 -3.33
C MET A 70 -15.74 -6.46 -4.68
N ALA A 71 -16.64 -6.10 -5.60
CA ALA A 71 -16.46 -6.43 -7.00
C ALA A 71 -15.03 -6.04 -7.38
N ALA A 72 -14.24 -7.03 -7.82
CA ALA A 72 -12.87 -6.78 -8.20
C ALA A 72 -12.89 -5.76 -9.34
N MET A 73 -12.49 -4.52 -9.06
CA MET A 73 -12.39 -3.45 -10.06
C MET A 73 -11.36 -3.78 -11.14
N PHE A 74 -10.62 -4.87 -10.94
CA PHE A 74 -9.25 -5.03 -11.30
C PHE A 74 -8.96 -6.54 -11.44
N ARG A 75 -8.60 -7.01 -12.65
CA ARG A 75 -8.08 -8.37 -12.90
C ARG A 75 -6.56 -8.40 -13.03
N GLU A 76 -5.93 -9.36 -12.36
CA GLU A 76 -4.54 -9.77 -12.62
C GLU A 76 -4.31 -10.05 -14.12
N VAL A 77 -3.35 -9.36 -14.73
CA VAL A 77 -2.91 -9.54 -16.13
C VAL A 77 -1.43 -9.87 -16.23
N GLY A 78 -0.78 -10.18 -15.10
CA GLY A 78 0.68 -10.40 -15.03
C GLY A 78 1.16 -11.43 -16.06
N GLY A 79 0.50 -12.58 -16.16
CA GLY A 79 0.85 -13.61 -17.15
C GLY A 79 0.52 -13.26 -18.62
N GLU A 80 -0.33 -12.26 -18.87
CA GLU A 80 -0.67 -11.79 -20.22
C GLU A 80 0.33 -10.73 -20.71
N VAL A 81 0.77 -9.85 -19.80
CA VAL A 81 1.59 -8.66 -20.10
C VAL A 81 3.08 -8.93 -19.89
N ILE A 82 3.46 -9.58 -18.78
CA ILE A 82 4.85 -9.86 -18.42
C ILE A 82 5.22 -11.21 -19.02
N LYS A 83 5.88 -11.19 -20.18
CA LYS A 83 6.38 -12.41 -20.81
C LYS A 83 7.74 -12.80 -20.22
N GLY A 84 7.83 -14.01 -19.68
CA GLY A 84 9.05 -14.57 -19.11
C GLY A 84 9.15 -14.43 -17.58
N ASN A 85 10.31 -14.80 -17.01
CA ASN A 85 10.54 -14.81 -15.57
C ASN A 85 11.15 -13.49 -15.07
N ALA A 86 10.60 -12.35 -15.49
CA ALA A 86 11.06 -11.05 -15.00
C ALA A 86 10.84 -10.96 -13.49
N ARG A 87 11.93 -11.08 -12.73
CA ARG A 87 11.93 -11.10 -11.27
C ARG A 87 13.02 -10.16 -10.77
N HIS A 88 12.63 -9.22 -9.92
CA HIS A 88 13.60 -8.45 -9.17
C HIS A 88 14.26 -9.35 -8.12
N VAL A 89 15.58 -9.27 -8.06
CA VAL A 89 16.40 -9.91 -7.04
C VAL A 89 17.16 -8.78 -6.36
N GLU A 90 16.98 -8.68 -5.04
CA GLU A 90 17.67 -7.69 -4.22
C GLU A 90 19.13 -8.11 -4.01
N ASN A 91 20.02 -7.14 -3.82
CA ASN A 91 21.41 -7.44 -3.48
C ASN A 91 21.56 -7.83 -1.99
N ARG A 92 22.76 -8.27 -1.58
CA ARG A 92 23.08 -8.59 -0.18
C ARG A 92 23.65 -7.40 0.59
N GLN A 93 23.20 -6.18 0.29
CA GLN A 93 23.65 -5.00 1.01
C GLN A 93 23.03 -4.98 2.41
N ASN A 94 23.86 -4.72 3.42
CA ASN A 94 23.41 -4.48 4.78
C ASN A 94 23.72 -3.04 5.17
N ASP A 95 22.70 -2.20 5.23
CA ASP A 95 22.87 -0.78 5.55
C ASP A 95 23.28 -0.56 7.01
N PHE A 96 22.90 -1.48 7.92
CA PHE A 96 23.21 -1.38 9.33
C PHE A 96 24.72 -1.51 9.63
N ASP A 97 25.48 -2.16 8.74
CA ASP A 97 26.93 -2.28 8.89
C ASP A 97 27.65 -0.93 8.69
N GLN A 98 27.02 -0.02 7.94
CA GLN A 98 27.53 1.34 7.72
C GLN A 98 26.86 2.35 8.66
N GLU A 99 25.54 2.22 8.84
CA GLU A 99 24.73 3.11 9.66
C GLU A 99 23.85 2.31 10.62
N ILE A 100 24.44 1.92 11.75
CA ILE A 100 23.80 1.11 12.82
C ILE A 100 22.48 1.74 13.32
N LEU A 101 22.36 3.06 13.18
CA LEU A 101 21.26 3.86 13.72
C LEU A 101 20.08 4.01 12.75
N LEU A 102 20.14 3.39 11.57
CA LEU A 102 19.02 3.39 10.63
C LEU A 102 17.81 2.65 11.22
N PRO A 103 16.59 3.18 11.05
CA PRO A 103 15.38 2.50 11.51
C PRO A 103 14.94 1.35 10.59
N ARG A 104 15.46 1.29 9.37
CA ARG A 104 15.18 0.26 8.34
C ARG A 104 16.26 0.30 7.25
N MET A 105 16.38 -0.78 6.50
CA MET A 105 17.23 -0.83 5.31
C MET A 105 16.59 -0.03 4.18
N LEU A 106 17.32 0.94 3.64
CA LEU A 106 16.91 1.81 2.54
C LEU A 106 17.39 1.26 1.19
N SER A 107 18.48 0.50 1.16
CA SER A 107 18.99 -0.15 -0.04
C SER A 107 18.08 -1.27 -0.54
N THR A 108 17.17 -1.78 0.29
CA THR A 108 16.28 -2.91 -0.03
C THR A 108 14.81 -2.50 -0.16
N GLU A 109 14.54 -1.31 -0.69
CA GLU A 109 13.17 -0.83 -0.96
C GLU A 109 12.50 -1.54 -2.14
N GLY A 110 13.24 -2.41 -2.85
CA GLY A 110 12.75 -3.19 -3.97
C GLY A 110 12.87 -2.46 -5.32
N PRO A 111 12.31 -3.05 -6.39
CA PRO A 111 12.50 -2.53 -7.73
C PRO A 111 11.77 -1.21 -7.94
N ARG A 112 12.44 -0.28 -8.62
CA ARG A 112 11.78 0.86 -9.24
C ARG A 112 11.22 0.46 -10.60
N LEU A 113 10.03 0.94 -10.92
CA LEU A 113 9.40 0.78 -12.23
C LEU A 113 9.54 2.08 -13.00
N ALA A 114 9.95 1.99 -14.25
CA ALA A 114 9.85 3.09 -15.20
C ALA A 114 8.77 2.76 -16.23
N ALA A 115 7.93 3.73 -16.56
CA ALA A 115 6.86 3.61 -17.54
C ALA A 115 7.10 4.59 -18.69
N GLY A 116 6.81 4.16 -19.92
CA GLY A 116 6.90 5.00 -21.11
C GLY A 116 6.76 4.21 -22.39
N ASP A 117 6.48 4.89 -23.51
CA ASP A 117 6.44 4.27 -24.83
C ASP A 117 7.87 4.18 -25.39
N VAL A 118 8.50 3.01 -25.26
CA VAL A 118 9.91 2.80 -25.64
C VAL A 118 10.02 2.34 -27.09
N ASN A 119 8.99 1.68 -27.61
CA ASN A 119 8.97 1.09 -28.95
C ASN A 119 8.17 1.93 -29.97
N ASN A 120 7.61 3.07 -29.55
CA ASN A 120 6.80 4.00 -30.34
C ASN A 120 5.52 3.37 -30.92
N ASP A 121 4.90 2.43 -30.20
CA ASP A 121 3.65 1.77 -30.60
C ASP A 121 2.39 2.44 -30.01
N ARG A 122 2.56 3.58 -29.32
CA ARG A 122 1.55 4.35 -28.59
C ARG A 122 0.94 3.60 -27.40
N LEU A 123 1.65 2.59 -26.89
CA LEU A 123 1.26 1.83 -25.72
C LEU A 123 2.33 2.06 -24.64
N GLU A 124 1.90 2.00 -23.38
CA GLU A 124 2.82 2.21 -22.26
C GLU A 124 3.59 0.91 -22.01
N ASP A 125 4.91 0.97 -22.12
CA ASP A 125 5.83 -0.10 -21.72
C ASP A 125 6.27 0.13 -20.26
N PHE A 126 6.63 -0.96 -19.59
CA PHE A 126 7.22 -0.92 -18.25
C PHE A 126 8.59 -1.57 -18.24
N ILE A 127 9.53 -0.95 -17.54
CA ILE A 127 10.87 -1.47 -17.29
C ILE A 127 10.99 -1.75 -15.80
N LEU A 128 11.37 -2.99 -15.46
CA LEU A 128 11.66 -3.42 -14.10
C LEU A 128 13.15 -3.25 -13.82
N LEU A 129 13.49 -2.24 -13.02
CA LEU A 129 14.88 -1.94 -12.68
C LEU A 129 15.45 -2.97 -11.71
N GLY A 130 16.69 -3.40 -11.99
CA GLY A 130 17.45 -4.29 -11.10
C GLY A 130 18.03 -3.52 -9.91
N ALA A 131 18.36 -4.24 -8.83
CA ALA A 131 19.17 -3.69 -7.76
C ALA A 131 20.58 -3.34 -8.25
N THR A 132 21.32 -2.54 -7.49
CA THR A 132 22.71 -2.15 -7.82
C THR A 132 23.56 -3.38 -8.13
N GLY A 133 24.18 -3.41 -9.32
CA GLY A 133 25.01 -4.53 -9.79
C GLY A 133 24.24 -5.68 -10.47
N ILE A 134 22.89 -5.62 -10.52
CA ILE A 134 22.03 -6.63 -11.15
C ILE A 134 21.42 -6.08 -12.44
N ARG A 135 21.36 -6.90 -13.49
CA ARG A 135 20.86 -6.50 -14.82
C ARG A 135 19.35 -6.19 -14.76
N THR A 136 18.96 -5.09 -15.39
CA THR A 136 17.56 -4.66 -15.58
C THR A 136 16.86 -5.54 -16.63
N SER A 137 15.58 -5.85 -16.41
CA SER A 137 14.73 -6.59 -17.36
C SER A 137 13.65 -5.70 -17.95
N SER A 138 13.46 -5.73 -19.27
CA SER A 138 12.40 -4.99 -19.99
C SER A 138 11.36 -5.94 -20.61
N SER A 139 10.09 -5.54 -20.63
CA SER A 139 9.03 -6.21 -21.39
C SER A 139 8.28 -5.19 -22.24
N SER A 140 8.13 -5.43 -23.55
CA SER A 140 7.76 -4.41 -24.54
C SER A 140 6.47 -4.70 -25.33
N ARG A 141 5.39 -5.16 -24.69
CA ARG A 141 4.11 -5.35 -25.40
C ARG A 141 2.90 -5.18 -24.48
N THR A 142 2.25 -4.03 -24.54
CA THR A 142 0.93 -3.82 -23.94
C THR A 142 -0.12 -3.72 -25.05
N ARG A 143 -1.11 -4.60 -25.13
CA ARG A 143 -2.23 -4.44 -26.09
C ARG A 143 -3.35 -3.62 -25.42
N THR A 144 -3.55 -2.39 -25.90
CA THR A 144 -4.82 -1.60 -25.91
C THR A 144 -4.99 -0.47 -24.86
N ALA A 145 -4.93 0.75 -25.41
CA ALA A 145 -5.79 1.95 -25.26
C ALA A 145 -6.01 2.65 -23.89
N LEU A 146 -5.51 3.89 -23.84
CA LEU A 146 -6.15 5.10 -23.30
C LEU A 146 -7.05 4.93 -22.07
N SER A 147 -6.45 5.07 -20.89
CA SER A 147 -6.87 6.00 -19.84
C SER A 147 -5.85 5.93 -18.71
N ALA A 148 -5.53 7.07 -18.11
CA ALA A 148 -4.59 7.23 -17.02
C ALA A 148 -4.75 6.14 -15.94
N PHE A 149 -3.62 5.53 -15.54
CA PHE A 149 -3.49 4.59 -14.43
C PHE A 149 -4.54 3.46 -14.39
N SER A 150 -4.23 2.28 -14.93
CA SER A 150 -4.63 1.05 -14.24
C SER A 150 -3.77 -0.16 -14.68
N LEU A 151 -3.10 -0.78 -13.72
CA LEU A 151 -2.52 -2.13 -13.86
C LEU A 151 -3.59 -3.24 -13.88
N PHE A 152 -4.81 -2.89 -14.28
CA PHE A 152 -5.97 -3.69 -13.96
C PHE A 152 -7.17 -3.32 -14.84
N ARG A 153 -7.69 -4.34 -15.52
CA ARG A 153 -8.84 -4.27 -16.42
C ARG A 153 -10.09 -4.77 -15.66
N PRO A 154 -11.27 -4.15 -15.80
CA PRO A 154 -12.50 -4.66 -15.18
C PRO A 154 -12.92 -5.98 -15.85
N LEU A 155 -13.37 -6.94 -15.05
CA LEU A 155 -13.80 -8.25 -15.56
C LEU A 155 -15.27 -8.53 -15.21
N SER A 156 -15.98 -8.97 -16.23
CA SER A 156 -17.32 -9.54 -16.15
C SER A 156 -17.21 -11.06 -16.00
N GLY A 157 -17.79 -11.64 -14.95
CA GLY A 157 -17.92 -13.09 -14.76
C GLY A 157 -17.01 -13.72 -13.70
N MET A 158 -17.65 -14.43 -12.75
CA MET A 158 -17.15 -14.99 -11.48
C MET A 158 -16.10 -16.11 -11.57
N ARG A 159 -15.18 -16.20 -10.59
CA ARG A 159 -15.09 -17.25 -9.52
C ARG A 159 -13.78 -17.08 -8.72
N ALA A 160 -13.87 -17.16 -7.38
CA ALA A 160 -12.80 -16.85 -6.43
C ALA A 160 -11.91 -18.05 -6.06
N LEU A 161 -10.61 -17.80 -5.84
CA LEU A 161 -9.68 -18.66 -5.10
C LEU A 161 -8.95 -17.82 -4.03
N LYS A 162 -8.80 -18.41 -2.85
CA LYS A 162 -8.39 -17.77 -1.58
C LYS A 162 -6.85 -17.72 -1.46
N ALA A 163 -6.29 -16.54 -1.17
CA ALA A 163 -4.85 -16.35 -0.91
C ALA A 163 -4.59 -15.89 0.55
N PRO A 164 -3.41 -16.21 1.14
CA PRO A 164 -3.10 -16.00 2.56
C PRO A 164 -2.60 -14.58 2.90
N ALA A 165 -2.75 -14.19 4.18
CA ALA A 165 -2.48 -12.84 4.71
C ALA A 165 -1.01 -12.57 5.09
N PRO A 166 -0.52 -11.31 5.05
CA PRO A 166 0.88 -10.95 5.35
C PRO A 166 1.19 -10.78 6.86
N PRO A 167 2.50 -10.81 7.25
CA PRO A 167 2.92 -11.08 8.63
C PRO A 167 3.25 -9.87 9.54
N TRP A 168 3.01 -8.60 9.17
CA TRP A 168 3.49 -7.45 9.97
C TRP A 168 2.37 -6.56 10.57
N PRO A 169 2.63 -5.88 11.71
CA PRO A 169 1.67 -5.00 12.39
C PRO A 169 1.59 -3.60 11.73
N ILE A 170 0.38 -3.08 11.45
CA ILE A 170 0.16 -1.80 10.75
C ILE A 170 -0.88 -0.98 11.53
N LEU A 171 -0.50 0.21 12.01
CA LEU A 171 -1.45 1.21 12.52
C LEU A 171 -2.09 1.94 11.33
N THR A 172 -3.34 1.62 11.01
CA THR A 172 -4.07 2.26 9.93
C THR A 172 -5.28 3.00 10.47
N ALA A 173 -5.39 4.29 10.17
CA ALA A 173 -6.63 5.04 10.36
C ALA A 173 -7.28 5.35 9.01
N THR A 174 -8.52 4.93 8.82
CA THR A 174 -9.30 5.26 7.63
C THR A 174 -10.59 5.96 8.06
N ALA A 175 -10.77 7.19 7.57
CA ALA A 175 -12.03 7.91 7.62
C ALA A 175 -12.66 7.83 6.23
N THR A 176 -13.88 7.30 6.16
CA THR A 176 -14.62 7.14 4.90
C THR A 176 -16.03 7.70 5.08
N ARG A 177 -16.51 8.38 4.04
CA ARG A 177 -17.92 8.74 3.85
C ARG A 177 -18.49 7.84 2.76
N THR A 178 -19.73 7.38 2.93
CA THR A 178 -20.58 6.91 1.82
C THR A 178 -21.51 8.02 1.36
#